data_AF-A0A453LDG9-F1
#
_entry.id   AF-A0A453LDG9-F1
#
_cell.length_a   1.000
_cell.length_b   1.000
_cell.length_c   1.000
_cell.angle_alpha   90.00
_cell.angle_beta   90.00
_cell.angle_gamma   90.00
#
_symmetry.space_group_name_H-M   'P 1'
#
loop_
_entity.id
_entity.type
_entity.pdbx_description
1 polymer ?
#
loop_
_entity_poly.entity_id
_entity_poly.type
_entity_poly.pdbx_seq_one_letter_code
_entity_poly.pdbx_strand_id
1 'polypeptide(L)'
;DASWIASVRSAHPGLESYHVTYDTRLTEADELIALRDHPGCTAQPDLAAAAEASCRLALRGLPAVFHEVEWDLIMVDAPTGWTPEAPGRMGAIYTAGMAARARRPGDGATDVFVHDVDRAVEDRFSKAFLCDAYLAEQVGRIRHFVIPSHREKPGTPFCPQN
;
A
#
# COMPACT_ATOMS: atom_id res chain seq x y z
N ASP A 1 4.28 11.14 -13.51
CA ASP A 1 4.36 12.11 -14.63
C ASP A 1 3.53 13.33 -14.25
N ALA A 2 4.19 14.47 -14.07
CA ALA A 2 3.53 15.72 -13.68
C ALA A 2 2.56 16.24 -14.77
N SER A 3 2.82 15.93 -16.04
CA SER A 3 1.96 16.36 -17.15
C SER A 3 0.62 15.64 -17.13
N TRP A 4 0.62 14.34 -16.83
CA TRP A 4 -0.60 13.55 -16.64
C TRP A 4 -1.45 14.08 -15.49
N ILE A 5 -0.82 14.38 -14.34
CA ILE A 5 -1.51 14.96 -13.17
C ILE A 5 -2.16 16.30 -13.52
N ALA A 6 -1.46 17.17 -14.26
CA ALA A 6 -2.01 18.44 -14.69
C ALA A 6 -3.24 18.27 -15.61
N SER A 7 -3.18 17.30 -16.53
CA SER A 7 -4.29 16.96 -17.43
C SER A 7 -5.53 16.49 -16.63
N VAL A 8 -5.33 15.57 -15.68
CA VAL A 8 -6.43 15.04 -14.85
C VAL A 8 -7.07 16.14 -14.01
N ARG A 9 -6.28 17.01 -13.37
CA ARG A 9 -6.81 18.14 -12.58
C ARG A 9 -7.61 19.12 -13.44
N SER A 10 -7.19 19.35 -14.68
CA SER A 10 -7.94 20.21 -15.61
C SER A 10 -9.27 19.60 -16.02
N ALA A 11 -9.33 18.29 -16.22
CA ALA A 11 -10.56 17.58 -16.59
C ALA A 11 -11.51 17.36 -15.40
N HIS A 12 -10.96 17.19 -14.20
CA HIS A 12 -11.69 16.87 -12.97
C HIS A 12 -11.25 17.79 -11.81
N PRO A 13 -11.76 19.03 -11.74
CA PRO A 13 -11.32 20.02 -10.76
C PRO A 13 -11.58 19.64 -9.29
N GLY A 14 -12.54 18.75 -9.04
CA GLY A 14 -12.83 18.21 -7.70
C GLY A 14 -11.92 17.05 -7.28
N LEU A 15 -11.04 16.57 -8.16
CA LEU A 15 -10.10 15.50 -7.83
C LEU A 15 -8.84 16.07 -7.20
N GLU A 16 -8.53 15.61 -5.99
CA GLU A 16 -7.23 15.83 -5.36
C GLU A 16 -6.23 14.79 -5.87
N SER A 17 -5.13 15.25 -6.44
CA SER A 17 -4.12 14.37 -7.04
C SER A 17 -2.73 14.85 -6.69
N TYR A 18 -1.85 13.97 -6.24
CA TYR A 18 -0.50 14.35 -5.79
C TYR A 18 0.56 13.56 -6.55
N HIS A 19 1.66 14.22 -6.88
CA HIS A 19 2.81 13.54 -7.49
C HIS A 19 3.69 12.97 -6.37
N VAL A 20 3.90 11.66 -6.39
CA VAL A 20 4.74 10.95 -5.43
C VAL A 20 5.85 10.24 -6.20
N THR A 21 7.07 10.32 -5.69
CA THR A 21 8.22 9.62 -6.27
C THR A 21 8.32 8.22 -5.67
N TYR A 22 8.46 7.23 -6.54
CA TYR A 22 8.76 5.85 -6.14
C TYR A 22 10.28 5.63 -6.22
N ASP A 23 10.88 5.17 -5.12
CA ASP A 23 12.33 5.00 -4.96
C ASP A 23 12.78 3.53 -4.94
N THR A 24 11.84 2.59 -5.06
CA THR A 24 12.08 1.15 -5.21
C THR A 24 11.97 0.72 -6.67
N ARG A 25 12.62 -0.38 -7.05
CA ARG A 25 12.66 -0.97 -8.40
C ARG A 25 12.25 -2.43 -8.37
N LEU A 26 11.72 -2.95 -9.48
CA LEU A 26 11.28 -4.36 -9.56
C LEU A 26 12.40 -5.36 -9.27
N THR A 27 13.65 -5.07 -9.64
CA THR A 27 14.82 -5.89 -9.30
C THR A 27 15.03 -6.08 -7.80
N GLU A 28 14.46 -5.19 -6.97
CA GLU A 28 14.60 -5.20 -5.51
C GLU A 28 13.47 -5.99 -4.82
N ALA A 29 12.57 -6.62 -5.57
CA ALA A 29 11.39 -7.29 -5.01
C ALA A 29 11.72 -8.33 -3.93
N ASP A 30 12.76 -9.15 -4.14
CA ASP A 30 13.13 -10.22 -3.21
C ASP A 30 13.74 -9.70 -1.90
N GLU A 31 14.52 -8.62 -1.95
CA GLU A 31 15.02 -7.98 -0.72
C GLU A 31 13.91 -7.22 0.02
N LEU A 32 12.99 -6.60 -0.72
CA LEU A 32 11.92 -5.81 -0.14
C LEU A 32 10.86 -6.68 0.55
N ILE A 33 10.52 -7.85 -0.01
CA ILE A 33 9.53 -8.73 0.63
C ILE A 33 10.05 -9.33 1.95
N ALA A 34 11.37 -9.49 2.09
CA ALA A 34 12.00 -9.93 3.34
C ALA A 34 11.81 -8.93 4.50
N LEU A 35 11.46 -7.68 4.20
CA LEU A 35 11.14 -6.67 5.22
C LEU A 35 9.78 -6.89 5.91
N ARG A 36 8.98 -7.85 5.45
CA ARG A 36 7.68 -8.21 6.03
C ARG A 36 7.72 -8.51 7.52
N ASP A 37 8.85 -9.03 8.01
CA ASP A 37 9.03 -9.37 9.42
C ASP A 37 10.03 -8.43 10.12
N HIS A 38 10.52 -7.40 9.42
CA HIS A 38 11.44 -6.42 9.99
C HIS A 38 10.69 -5.48 10.93
N PRO A 39 11.14 -5.25 12.18
CA PRO A 39 10.43 -4.41 13.14
C PRO A 39 10.18 -2.98 12.66
N GLY A 40 11.12 -2.41 11.89
CA GLY A 40 10.98 -1.09 11.26
C GLY A 40 9.85 -1.00 10.23
N CYS A 41 9.38 -2.12 9.69
CA CYS A 41 8.29 -2.17 8.70
C CYS A 41 7.00 -2.80 9.25
N THR A 42 7.10 -3.61 10.30
CA THR A 42 5.99 -4.46 10.79
C THR A 42 5.41 -3.95 12.10
N ALA A 43 6.26 -3.48 13.01
CA ALA A 43 5.87 -3.09 14.36
C ALA A 43 5.42 -1.63 14.46
N GLN A 44 5.24 -0.97 13.33
CA GLN A 44 4.94 0.46 13.26
C GLN A 44 3.43 0.69 13.36
N PRO A 45 2.99 1.69 14.15
CA PRO A 45 1.57 1.97 14.32
C PRO A 45 0.91 2.52 13.05
N ASP A 46 1.69 3.20 12.21
CA ASP A 46 1.23 3.82 10.97
C ASP A 46 2.40 3.99 9.97
N LEU A 47 2.07 4.54 8.80
CA LEU A 47 3.02 4.78 7.72
C LEU A 47 4.08 5.83 8.07
N ALA A 48 3.74 6.84 8.88
CA ALA A 48 4.68 7.90 9.24
C ALA A 48 5.78 7.34 10.15
N ALA A 49 5.40 6.56 11.18
CA ALA A 49 6.34 5.84 12.02
C ALA A 49 7.21 4.85 11.23
N ALA A 50 6.65 4.19 10.21
CA ALA A 50 7.44 3.34 9.31
C ALA A 50 8.45 4.12 8.46
N ALA A 51 8.09 5.30 7.98
CA ALA A 51 9.02 6.18 7.27
C ALA A 51 10.15 6.68 8.19
N GLU A 52 9.82 7.04 9.44
CA GLU A 52 10.80 7.44 10.47
C GLU A 52 11.75 6.29 10.84
N ALA A 53 11.21 5.08 10.97
CA ALA A 53 11.99 3.86 11.16
C ALA A 53 12.79 3.42 9.91
N SER A 54 12.79 4.25 8.86
CA SER A 54 13.50 4.00 7.60
C SER A 54 13.11 2.69 6.91
N CYS A 55 11.85 2.27 7.05
CA CYS A 55 11.32 1.17 6.25
C CYS A 55 11.38 1.53 4.76
N ARG A 56 12.11 0.75 3.97
CA ARG A 56 12.25 1.00 2.52
C ARG A 56 10.96 0.85 1.72
N LEU A 57 9.95 0.18 2.27
CA LEU A 57 8.64 0.05 1.65
C LEU A 57 7.71 1.24 1.93
N ALA A 58 8.00 2.05 2.95
CA ALA A 58 7.17 3.19 3.29
C ALA A 58 7.37 4.32 2.27
N LEU A 59 6.33 4.62 1.48
CA LEU A 59 6.38 5.72 0.52
C LEU A 59 6.55 7.05 1.26
N ARG A 60 7.46 7.88 0.73
CA ARG A 60 7.79 9.20 1.28
C ARG A 60 7.17 10.30 0.43
N GLY A 61 6.96 11.46 1.04
CA GLY A 61 6.41 12.62 0.34
C GLY A 61 4.93 12.50 -0.04
N LEU A 62 4.19 11.64 0.66
CA LEU A 62 2.74 11.64 0.61
C LEU A 62 2.19 12.93 1.25
N PRO A 63 1.06 13.46 0.76
CA PRO A 63 0.44 14.64 1.35
C PRO A 63 -0.14 14.33 2.74
N ALA A 64 -0.23 15.34 3.62
CA ALA A 64 -0.76 15.19 4.97
C ALA A 64 -2.14 14.52 5.00
N VAL A 65 -3.02 14.88 4.04
CA VAL A 65 -4.36 14.29 3.90
C VAL A 65 -4.35 12.76 3.81
N PHE A 66 -3.30 12.16 3.24
CA PHE A 66 -3.20 10.70 3.15
C PHE A 66 -3.10 10.03 4.53
N HIS A 67 -2.47 10.70 5.48
CA HIS A 67 -2.29 10.22 6.85
C HIS A 67 -3.47 10.56 7.77
N GLU A 68 -4.25 11.59 7.42
CA GLU A 68 -5.34 12.13 8.25
C GLU A 68 -6.70 11.49 7.94
N VAL A 69 -6.89 11.01 6.70
CA VAL A 69 -8.14 10.43 6.24
C VAL A 69 -8.28 8.97 6.66
N GLU A 70 -9.46 8.62 7.16
CA GLU A 70 -9.88 7.23 7.34
C GLU A 70 -10.39 6.69 5.99
N TRP A 71 -9.54 5.96 5.28
CA TRP A 71 -9.86 5.48 3.94
C TRP A 71 -10.91 4.36 3.97
N ASP A 72 -12.07 4.56 3.34
CA ASP A 72 -13.04 3.48 3.13
C ASP A 72 -12.54 2.49 2.08
N LEU A 73 -11.92 3.01 1.03
CA LEU A 73 -11.39 2.22 -0.08
C LEU A 73 -10.04 2.77 -0.56
N ILE A 74 -9.11 1.87 -0.87
CA ILE A 74 -7.83 2.18 -1.51
C ILE A 74 -7.66 1.31 -2.76
N MET A 75 -7.38 1.92 -3.91
CA MET A 75 -7.03 1.22 -5.16
C MET A 75 -5.56 1.40 -5.46
N VAL A 76 -4.83 0.29 -5.56
CA VAL A 76 -3.43 0.27 -5.98
C VAL A 76 -3.40 -0.08 -7.48
N ASP A 77 -3.27 0.96 -8.32
CA ASP A 77 -3.13 0.82 -9.79
C ASP A 77 -1.83 1.43 -10.39
N ALA A 78 -0.84 1.76 -9.56
CA ALA A 78 0.43 2.33 -10.03
C ALA A 78 1.57 2.06 -9.02
N PRO A 79 2.84 2.14 -9.46
CA PRO A 79 3.34 2.42 -10.81
C PRO A 79 3.31 1.18 -11.73
N THR A 80 3.51 1.39 -13.03
CA THR A 80 3.29 0.33 -14.03
C THR A 80 4.37 -0.75 -14.04
N GLY A 81 5.63 -0.39 -13.75
CA GLY A 81 6.73 -1.35 -13.64
C GLY A 81 6.87 -2.30 -14.84
N TRP A 82 7.16 -1.78 -16.03
CA TRP A 82 7.33 -2.60 -17.25
C TRP A 82 8.76 -3.13 -17.46
N THR A 83 9.78 -2.50 -16.86
CA THR A 83 11.17 -2.94 -16.95
C THR A 83 11.72 -3.26 -15.56
N PRO A 84 12.72 -4.14 -15.43
CA PRO A 84 13.29 -4.50 -14.13
C PRO A 84 13.75 -3.29 -13.29
N GLU A 85 14.29 -2.26 -13.96
CA GLU A 85 14.79 -1.03 -13.32
C GLU A 85 13.68 -0.01 -13.01
N ALA A 86 12.48 -0.22 -13.55
CA ALA A 86 11.36 0.67 -13.30
C ALA A 86 10.79 0.47 -11.89
N PRO A 87 10.15 1.51 -11.33
CA PRO A 87 9.43 1.35 -10.08
C PRO A 87 8.29 0.34 -10.17
N GLY A 88 8.15 -0.44 -9.11
CA GLY A 88 7.07 -1.43 -8.93
C GLY A 88 6.08 -1.05 -7.84
N ARG A 89 5.03 -1.86 -7.68
CA ARG A 89 3.95 -1.62 -6.71
C ARG A 89 4.27 -2.06 -5.29
N MET A 90 5.48 -2.54 -4.99
CA MET A 90 5.88 -3.03 -3.67
C MET A 90 5.59 -2.00 -2.56
N GLY A 91 6.12 -0.78 -2.71
CA GLY A 91 5.90 0.30 -1.74
C GLY A 91 4.45 0.79 -1.70
N ALA A 92 3.75 0.79 -2.85
CA ALA A 92 2.35 1.19 -2.92
C ALA A 92 1.42 0.21 -2.18
N ILE A 93 1.64 -1.10 -2.35
CA ILE A 93 0.90 -2.15 -1.65
C ILE A 93 1.15 -2.07 -0.14
N TYR A 94 2.42 -1.93 0.28
CA TYR A 94 2.77 -1.76 1.69
C TYR A 94 2.08 -0.51 2.29
N THR A 95 2.14 0.61 1.57
CA THR A 95 1.53 1.88 1.97
C THR A 95 0.02 1.76 2.15
N ALA A 96 -0.68 1.13 1.21
CA ALA A 96 -2.11 0.85 1.30
C ALA A 96 -2.42 -0.03 2.52
N GLY A 97 -1.61 -1.07 2.74
CA GLY A 97 -1.67 -1.91 3.94
C GLY A 97 -1.59 -1.07 5.20
N MET A 98 -0.53 -0.30 5.39
CA MET A 98 -0.32 0.54 6.57
C MET A 98 -1.46 1.55 6.82
N ALA A 99 -1.97 2.19 5.76
CA ALA A 99 -3.11 3.09 5.87
C ALA A 99 -4.39 2.36 6.32
N ALA A 100 -4.67 1.21 5.73
CA ALA A 100 -5.87 0.41 6.04
C ALA A 100 -5.90 -0.06 7.51
N ARG A 101 -4.76 -0.53 8.04
CA ARG A 101 -4.65 -0.95 9.46
C ARG A 101 -4.62 0.21 10.45
N ALA A 102 -4.21 1.41 10.03
CA ALA A 102 -4.21 2.61 10.86
C ALA A 102 -5.63 3.19 11.06
N ARG A 103 -6.64 2.65 10.36
CA ARG A 103 -8.03 3.09 10.50
C ARG A 103 -8.49 3.06 11.97
N ARG A 104 -9.31 4.01 12.41
CA ARG A 104 -9.87 4.02 13.77
C ARG A 104 -10.70 2.76 14.06
N PRO A 105 -10.50 2.13 15.23
CA PRO A 105 -11.38 1.04 15.67
C PRO A 105 -12.83 1.49 15.75
N GLY A 106 -13.76 0.64 15.32
CA GLY A 106 -15.20 0.94 15.29
C GLY A 106 -15.70 1.58 13.99
N ASP A 107 -14.82 2.20 13.19
CA ASP A 107 -15.18 2.82 11.91
C ASP A 107 -15.26 1.81 10.75
N GLY A 108 -15.20 0.50 11.04
CA GLY A 108 -15.24 -0.58 10.04
C GLY A 108 -13.86 -0.98 9.50
N ALA A 109 -13.86 -1.84 8.48
CA ALA A 109 -12.68 -2.24 7.73
C ALA A 109 -12.39 -1.25 6.58
N THR A 110 -11.16 -1.30 6.06
CA THR A 110 -10.80 -0.63 4.80
C THR A 110 -10.78 -1.65 3.68
N ASP A 111 -11.44 -1.35 2.58
CA ASP A 111 -11.38 -2.15 1.35
C ASP A 111 -10.12 -1.78 0.54
N VAL A 112 -9.26 -2.75 0.25
CA VAL A 112 -8.06 -2.53 -0.56
C VAL A 112 -8.13 -3.37 -1.84
N PHE A 113 -8.05 -2.71 -2.98
CA PHE A 113 -8.02 -3.33 -4.30
C PHE A 113 -6.61 -3.24 -4.89
N VAL A 114 -6.10 -4.37 -5.38
CA VAL A 114 -4.81 -4.43 -6.08
C VAL A 114 -5.04 -4.95 -7.48
N HIS A 115 -4.61 -4.18 -8.48
CA HIS A 115 -4.67 -4.58 -9.89
C HIS A 115 -3.38 -5.27 -10.35
N ASP A 116 -3.45 -5.95 -11.50
CA ASP A 116 -2.38 -6.73 -12.13
C ASP A 116 -1.84 -7.89 -11.27
N VAL A 117 -2.68 -8.53 -10.44
CA VAL A 117 -2.24 -9.63 -9.55
C VAL A 117 -1.86 -10.94 -10.26
N ASP A 118 -1.96 -10.97 -11.59
CA ASP A 118 -1.37 -12.01 -12.43
C ASP A 118 0.16 -11.90 -12.56
N ARG A 119 0.74 -10.75 -12.17
CA ARG A 119 2.18 -10.54 -12.10
C ARG A 119 2.75 -10.99 -10.76
N ALA A 120 3.98 -11.53 -10.79
CA ALA A 120 4.63 -12.15 -9.63
C ALA A 120 4.83 -11.20 -8.43
N VAL A 121 5.15 -9.93 -8.68
CA VAL A 121 5.36 -8.93 -7.62
C VAL A 121 4.03 -8.62 -6.93
N GLU A 122 3.03 -8.26 -7.71
CA GLU A 122 1.70 -7.89 -7.21
C GLU A 122 1.03 -9.07 -6.50
N ASP A 123 1.17 -10.30 -7.01
CA ASP A 123 0.66 -11.50 -6.35
C ASP A 123 1.30 -11.72 -4.97
N ARG A 124 2.63 -11.74 -4.90
CA ARG A 124 3.38 -12.02 -3.66
C ARG A 124 3.21 -10.90 -2.64
N PHE A 125 3.35 -9.64 -3.05
CA PHE A 125 3.30 -8.51 -2.14
C PHE A 125 1.90 -8.27 -1.58
N SER A 126 0.85 -8.41 -2.40
CA SER A 126 -0.52 -8.22 -1.89
C SER A 126 -0.86 -9.25 -0.81
N LYS A 127 -0.55 -10.54 -1.02
CA LYS A 127 -0.74 -11.57 0.02
C LYS A 127 0.14 -11.36 1.25
N ALA A 128 1.37 -10.91 1.06
CA ALA A 128 2.34 -10.71 2.14
C ALA A 128 1.97 -9.56 3.08
N PHE A 129 1.55 -8.42 2.52
CA PHE A 129 1.36 -7.16 3.25
C PHE A 129 -0.13 -6.78 3.47
N LEU A 130 -1.05 -7.36 2.70
CA LEU A 130 -2.50 -7.19 2.92
C LEU A 130 -3.14 -8.44 3.56
N CYS A 131 -2.37 -9.51 3.73
CA CYS A 131 -2.76 -10.82 4.29
C CYS A 131 -3.73 -11.62 3.44
N ASP A 132 -3.34 -12.86 3.15
CA ASP A 132 -4.19 -13.82 2.41
C ASP A 132 -5.47 -14.16 3.19
N ALA A 133 -5.47 -14.10 4.52
CA ALA A 133 -6.68 -14.31 5.32
C ALA A 133 -7.69 -13.15 5.24
N TYR A 134 -7.27 -11.97 4.75
CA TYR A 134 -8.15 -10.83 4.49
C TYR A 134 -8.57 -10.73 3.03
N LEU A 135 -8.16 -11.68 2.18
CA LEU A 135 -8.60 -11.78 0.79
C LEU A 135 -10.08 -12.14 0.74
N ALA A 136 -10.92 -11.20 0.29
CA ALA A 136 -12.35 -11.42 0.12
C ALA A 136 -12.63 -12.12 -1.22
N GLU A 137 -12.10 -11.60 -2.31
CA GLU A 137 -12.23 -12.20 -3.64
C GLU A 137 -11.14 -11.76 -4.62
N GLN A 138 -11.03 -12.50 -5.72
CA GLN A 138 -10.23 -12.12 -6.89
C GLN A 138 -11.07 -12.27 -8.15
N VAL A 139 -11.24 -11.18 -8.90
CA VAL A 139 -11.98 -11.15 -10.17
C VAL A 139 -11.03 -10.75 -11.29
N GLY A 140 -10.70 -11.71 -12.15
CA GLY A 140 -9.71 -11.51 -13.20
C GLY A 140 -8.35 -11.11 -12.63
N ARG A 141 -7.92 -9.88 -12.95
CA ARG A 141 -6.62 -9.30 -12.56
C ARG A 141 -6.69 -8.38 -11.35
N ILE A 142 -7.85 -8.29 -10.69
CA ILE A 142 -8.06 -7.46 -9.50
C ILE A 142 -8.30 -8.35 -8.29
N ARG A 143 -7.63 -8.04 -7.19
CA ARG A 143 -7.79 -8.68 -5.89
C ARG A 143 -8.34 -7.70 -4.87
N HIS A 144 -9.33 -8.13 -4.09
CA HIS A 144 -10.00 -7.35 -3.06
C HIS A 144 -9.68 -7.90 -1.67
N PHE A 145 -9.23 -7.02 -0.78
CA PHE A 145 -8.95 -7.31 0.62
C PHE A 145 -9.83 -6.48 1.54
N VAL A 146 -10.30 -7.07 2.63
CA VAL A 146 -11.08 -6.40 3.69
C VAL A 146 -10.23 -6.36 4.96
N ILE A 147 -9.53 -5.25 5.17
CA ILE A 147 -8.50 -5.15 6.21
C ILE A 147 -9.08 -4.48 7.47
N PRO A 148 -9.07 -5.16 8.63
CA PRO A 148 -9.53 -4.58 9.88
C PRO A 148 -8.53 -3.58 10.46
N SER A 149 -9.00 -2.74 11.38
CA SER A 149 -8.12 -1.89 12.17
C SER A 149 -7.17 -2.71 13.05
N HIS A 150 -5.89 -2.31 13.05
CA HIS A 150 -4.87 -2.78 13.98
C HIS A 150 -4.25 -1.63 14.79
N ARG A 151 -4.83 -0.43 14.72
CA ARG A 151 -4.29 0.80 15.33
C ARG A 151 -3.99 0.67 16.83
N GLU A 152 -4.85 -0.02 17.57
CA GLU A 152 -4.69 -0.24 19.03
C GLU A 152 -3.90 -1.50 19.38
N LYS A 153 -3.36 -2.22 18.38
CA LYS A 153 -2.62 -3.48 18.55
C LYS A 153 -1.23 -3.34 17.93
N PRO A 154 -0.34 -2.50 18.50
CA PRO A 154 0.99 -2.28 17.96
C PRO A 154 1.76 -3.60 17.91
N GLY A 155 2.60 -3.78 16.88
CA GLY A 155 3.33 -5.04 16.69
C GLY A 155 2.53 -6.16 16.01
N THR A 156 1.25 -5.95 15.68
CA THR A 156 0.48 -6.97 14.95
C THR A 156 1.13 -7.24 13.58
N PRO A 157 1.52 -8.49 13.27
CA PRO A 157 2.09 -8.82 11.96
C PRO A 157 1.08 -8.56 10.84
N PHE A 158 1.55 -8.41 9.60
CA PHE A 158 0.66 -8.14 8.46
C PHE A 158 -0.40 -9.22 8.27
N CYS A 159 -0.06 -10.48 8.56
CA CYS A 159 -0.99 -11.59 8.53
C CYS A 159 -0.95 -12.32 9.88
N PRO A 160 -1.76 -11.91 10.87
CA PRO A 160 -1.80 -12.54 12.17
C PRO A 160 -2.39 -13.94 12.06
N GLN A 161 -1.78 -14.91 12.75
CA GLN A 161 -2.38 -16.22 12.95
C GLN A 161 -3.54 -16.08 13.94
N ASN A 162 -4.68 -16.68 13.61
CA ASN A 162 -5.82 -16.78 14.52
C ASN A 162 -5.46 -17.51 15.82
#